data_AF-A0AA90SMQ6-F1
#
_entry.id   AF-A0AA90SMQ6-F1
#
_cell.length_a   1.000
_cell.length_b   1.000
_cell.length_c   1.000
_cell.angle_alpha   90.00
_cell.angle_beta   90.00
_cell.angle_gamma   90.00
#
_symmetry.space_group_name_H-M   'P 1'
#
loop_
_entity.id
_entity.type
_entity.pdbx_description
1 polymer ?
#
loop_
_entity_poly.entity_id
_entity_poly.type
_entity_poly.pdbx_seq_one_letter_code
_entity_poly.pdbx_strand_id
1 'polypeptide(L)' 'MFFRKKKKLRNEFNDSLIEELEHLKWNWHNQKSLLEKSVDPSEEVIAQTRLAEVKYFYLFREVKRRNVRLKR' A
#
# COMPACT_ATOMS: atom_id res chain seq x y z
N MET A 1 -20.31 -25.00 10.34
CA MET A 1 -19.15 -25.10 9.41
C MET A 1 -18.95 -23.84 8.53
N PHE A 2 -20.01 -23.12 8.13
CA PHE A 2 -19.94 -21.92 7.26
C PHE A 2 -19.22 -20.70 7.86
N PHE A 3 -19.40 -20.42 9.15
CA PHE A 3 -18.77 -19.26 9.81
C PHE A 3 -17.23 -19.36 9.90
N ARG A 4 -16.69 -20.59 9.97
CA ARG A 4 -15.24 -20.84 9.94
C ARG A 4 -14.65 -20.52 8.55
N LYS A 5 -15.34 -20.88 7.47
CA LYS A 5 -14.93 -20.56 6.09
C LYS A 5 -14.92 -19.05 5.85
N LYS A 6 -15.96 -18.33 6.32
CA LYS A 6 -16.04 -16.86 6.21
C LYS A 6 -14.92 -16.14 6.97
N LYS A 7 -14.53 -16.65 8.15
CA LYS A 7 -13.39 -16.11 8.92
C LYS A 7 -12.06 -16.36 8.20
N LYS A 8 -11.88 -17.54 7.59
CA LYS A 8 -10.68 -17.88 6.81
C LYS A 8 -10.51 -16.95 5.61
N LEU A 9 -11.58 -16.80 4.81
CA LEU A 9 -11.57 -15.92 3.64
C LEU A 9 -11.26 -14.46 4.00
N ARG A 10 -11.84 -13.95 5.09
CA ARG A 10 -11.55 -12.59 5.56
C ARG A 10 -10.09 -12.43 5.97
N ASN A 11 -9.48 -13.46 6.56
CA ASN A 11 -8.07 -13.41 6.93
C ASN A 11 -7.18 -13.43 5.69
N GLU A 12 -7.47 -14.28 4.69
CA GLU A 12 -6.73 -14.32 3.43
C GLU A 12 -6.74 -12.96 2.73
N PHE A 13 -7.90 -12.29 2.64
CA PHE A 13 -7.98 -10.93 2.09
C PHE A 13 -7.22 -9.90 2.91
N ASN A 14 -7.19 -10.05 4.23
CA ASN A 14 -6.43 -9.14 5.09
C ASN A 14 -4.92 -9.31 4.89
N ASP A 15 -4.45 -10.55 4.71
CA ASP A 15 -3.06 -10.86 4.44
C ASP A 15 -2.65 -10.28 3.08
N SER A 16 -3.45 -10.50 2.02
CA SER A 16 -3.21 -9.88 0.70
C SER A 16 -3.23 -8.35 0.74
N LEU A 17 -4.12 -7.75 1.55
CA LEU A 17 -4.17 -6.30 1.71
C LEU A 17 -2.88 -5.75 2.35
N ILE A 18 -2.29 -6.47 3.30
CA ILE A 18 -1.01 -6.09 3.91
C ILE A 18 0.13 -6.22 2.90
N GLU A 19 0.17 -7.33 2.15
CA GLU A 19 1.19 -7.54 1.10
C GLU A 19 1.15 -6.40 0.07
N GLU A 20 -0.04 -6.05 -0.41
CA GLU A 20 -0.21 -4.97 -1.38
C GLU A 20 0.17 -3.60 -0.79
N LEU A 21 -0.15 -3.34 0.48
CA LEU A 21 0.27 -2.12 1.17
C LEU A 21 1.80 -1.99 1.24
N GLU A 22 2.52 -3.05 1.58
CA GLU A 22 3.99 -3.03 1.63
C GLU A 22 4.61 -2.85 0.23
N HIS A 23 4.03 -3.47 -0.80
CA HIS A 23 4.43 -3.22 -2.19
C HIS A 23 4.26 -1.75 -2.59
N LEU A 24 3.12 -1.13 -2.27
CA LEU A 24 2.88 0.28 -2.56
C LEU A 24 3.82 1.20 -1.79
N LYS A 25 4.11 0.87 -0.54
CA LYS A 25 5.08 1.60 0.30
C LYS A 25 6.47 1.56 -0.32
N TRP A 26 6.94 0.38 -0.72
CA TRP A 26 8.24 0.23 -1.38
C TRP A 26 8.30 1.01 -2.70
N ASN A 27 7.25 0.92 -3.53
CA ASN A 27 7.15 1.67 -4.78
C ASN A 27 7.21 3.18 -4.55
N TRP A 28 6.44 3.70 -3.60
CA TRP A 28 6.45 5.12 -3.26
C TRP A 28 7.82 5.58 -2.77
N HIS A 29 8.45 4.83 -1.86
CA HIS A 29 9.80 5.16 -1.37
C HIS A 29 10.84 5.17 -2.48
N ASN A 30 10.78 4.22 -3.42
CA ASN A 30 11.70 4.18 -4.55
C ASN A 30 11.50 5.38 -5.47
N GLN A 31 10.26 5.66 -5.89
CA GLN A 31 9.96 6.81 -6.76
C GLN A 31 10.36 8.12 -6.10
N LYS A 32 10.10 8.26 -4.79
CA LYS A 32 10.52 9.41 -4.00
C LYS A 32 12.04 9.53 -3.94
N SER A 33 12.77 8.45 -3.69
CA SER A 33 14.24 8.47 -3.66
C SER A 33 14.85 8.84 -5.01
N LEU A 34 14.24 8.37 -6.12
CA LEU A 34 14.66 8.75 -7.47
C LEU A 34 14.39 10.23 -7.74
N LEU A 35 13.23 10.73 -7.33
CA LEU A 35 12.85 12.14 -7.47
C LEU A 35 13.81 13.06 -6.69
N GLU A 36 14.16 12.70 -5.45
CA GLU A 36 15.08 13.47 -4.60
C GLU A 36 16.50 13.51 -5.16
N LYS A 37 16.92 12.49 -5.90
CA LYS A 37 18.24 12.41 -6.56
C LYS A 37 18.25 13.06 -7.95
N SER A 38 17.09 13.43 -8.48
CA SER A 38 16.95 14.04 -9.79
C SER A 38 17.31 15.53 -9.72
N VAL A 39 18.16 15.98 -10.64
CA VAL A 39 18.52 17.41 -10.76
C VAL A 39 17.41 18.21 -11.43
N ASP A 40 16.70 17.61 -12.41
CA ASP A 40 15.55 18.21 -13.09
C ASP A 40 14.50 17.13 -13.42
N PRO A 41 13.62 16.77 -12.46
CA PRO A 41 12.59 15.78 -12.71
C PRO A 41 11.45 16.34 -13.56
N SER A 42 11.02 15.59 -14.57
CA SER A 42 9.86 15.96 -15.38
C SER A 42 8.56 15.98 -14.55
N GLU A 43 7.59 16.79 -14.99
CA GLU A 43 6.27 16.87 -14.35
C GLU A 43 5.57 15.52 -14.25
N GLU A 44 5.78 14.65 -15.25
CA GLU A 44 5.23 13.30 -15.26
C GLU A 44 5.77 12.46 -14.10
N VAL A 45 7.08 12.51 -13.84
CA VAL A 45 7.71 11.75 -12.74
C VAL A 45 7.22 12.27 -11.39
N ILE A 46 7.03 13.58 -11.26
CA ILE A 46 6.43 14.19 -10.07
C ILE A 46 4.98 13.69 -9.88
N ALA A 47 4.18 13.69 -10.94
CA ALA A 47 2.80 13.23 -10.90
C ALA A 47 2.70 11.73 -10.56
N GLN A 48 3.57 10.89 -11.13
CA GLN A 48 3.65 9.46 -10.81
C GLN A 48 4.00 9.22 -9.34
N THR A 49 4.96 9.97 -8.80
CA THR A 49 5.36 9.88 -7.38
C THR A 49 4.20 10.24 -6.46
N ARG A 50 3.47 11.32 -6.78
CA ARG A 50 2.25 11.72 -6.04
C ARG A 50 1.14 10.68 -6.16
N LEU A 51 0.99 10.06 -7.33
CA LEU A 51 0.01 9.00 -7.53
C LEU A 51 0.33 7.77 -6.65
N ALA A 52 1.61 7.38 -6.57
CA ALA A 52 2.05 6.29 -5.69
C ALA A 52 1.81 6.62 -4.21
N GLU A 53 2.06 7.87 -3.80
CA GLU A 53 1.76 8.37 -2.45
C GLU A 53 0.27 8.22 -2.11
N VAL A 54 -0.61 8.71 -2.98
CA VAL A 54 -2.07 8.63 -2.77
C VAL A 54 -2.54 7.17 -2.70
N LYS A 55 -2.03 6.29 -3.56
CA LYS A 55 -2.34 4.84 -3.54
C LYS A 55 -1.96 4.21 -2.19
N TYR A 56 -0.75 4.48 -1.70
CA TYR A 56 -0.30 3.99 -0.40
C TYR A 56 -1.19 4.48 0.74
N PHE A 57 -1.47 5.78 0.82
CA PHE A 57 -2.30 6.34 1.89
C PHE A 57 -3.76 5.87 1.84
N TYR A 58 -4.28 5.61 0.66
CA TYR A 58 -5.61 5.03 0.47
C TYR A 58 -5.70 3.64 1.13
N LEU A 59 -4.80 2.71 0.77
CA LEU A 59 -4.79 1.38 1.39
C LEU A 59 -4.44 1.44 2.87
N PHE A 60 -3.56 2.34 3.28
CA PHE A 60 -3.21 2.53 4.70
C PHE A 60 -4.44 2.93 5.54
N ARG A 61 -5.27 3.84 5.03
CA ARG A 61 -6.55 4.20 5.66
C ARG A 61 -7.50 3.02 5.74
N GLU A 62 -7.54 2.19 4.70
CA GLU A 62 -8.38 1.00 4.66
C GLU A 62 -7.95 -0.08 5.66
N VAL A 63 -6.64 -0.34 5.77
CA VAL A 63 -6.05 -1.24 6.78
C VAL A 63 -6.40 -0.78 8.19
N LYS A 64 -6.26 0.52 8.47
CA LYS A 64 -6.66 1.11 9.76
C LYS A 64 -8.16 0.93 10.01
N ARG A 65 -9.02 1.24 9.04
CA ARG A 65 -10.48 1.10 9.16
C ARG A 65 -10.90 -0.34 9.45
N ARG A 66 -10.23 -1.32 8.83
CA ARG A 66 -10.51 -2.75 8.99
C ARG A 66 -9.88 -3.35 10.26
N ASN A 67 -9.11 -2.58 11.03
CA ASN A 67 -8.35 -3.06 12.20
C ASN A 67 -7.53 -4.32 11.90
N VAL A 68 -6.95 -4.39 10.69
CA VAL A 68 -6.10 -5.52 10.32
C VAL A 68 -4.84 -5.44 11.18
N ARG A 69 -4.64 -6.44 12.04
CA ARG A 69 -3.44 -6.53 12.86
C ARG A 69 -2.33 -7.15 12.03
N LEU A 70 -1.22 -6.43 11.90
CA LEU A 70 0.05 -7.03 11.49
C LEU A 70 0.39 -8.10 12.52
N LYS A 71 0.39 -9.38 12.10
CA LYS A 71 0.98 -10.43 12.92
C LYS A 71 2.49 -10.21 12.87
N ARG A 72 3.08 -9.96 14.04
CA ARG A 72 4.53 -9.89 14.24
C ARG A 72 5.18 -11.24 13.97
#